data_AF-A0A1H0Z008-F1
#
_entry.id   AF-A0A1H0Z008-F1
#
_cell.length_a   1.000
_cell.length_b   1.000
_cell.length_c   1.000
_cell.angle_alpha   90.00
_cell.angle_beta   90.00
_cell.angle_gamma   90.00
#
_symmetry.space_group_name_H-M   'P 1'
#
loop_
_entity.id
_entity.type
_entity.pdbx_description
1 polymer ?
#
loop_
_entity_poly.entity_id
_entity_poly.type
_entity_poly.pdbx_seq_one_letter_code
_entity_poly.pdbx_strand_id
1 'polypeptide(L)'
;MQPVERSNPEGVDYGWVMQTTFVVTILVGAPIVAVLSTGVTLPTWEARVSFAVRVGAIVWFLTAVGVFAYAKRTDAGDGGADPDEVELGADGD
;
A
#
# COMPACT_ATOMS: atom_id res chain seq x y z
N MET A 1 -22.59 13.91 -20.79
CA MET A 1 -21.29 14.17 -20.15
C MET A 1 -20.24 13.52 -21.02
N GLN A 2 -19.18 14.24 -21.41
CA GLN A 2 -18.07 13.58 -22.10
C GLN A 2 -17.28 12.73 -21.09
N PRO A 3 -16.90 11.49 -21.43
CA PRO A 3 -16.02 10.69 -20.58
C PRO A 3 -14.75 11.49 -20.28
N VAL A 4 -14.39 11.59 -19.00
CA VAL A 4 -13.14 12.21 -18.60
C VAL A 4 -12.07 11.12 -18.72
N GLU A 5 -11.20 11.19 -19.73
CA GLU A 5 -9.98 10.38 -19.74
C GLU A 5 -9.17 10.72 -18.48
N ARG A 6 -9.12 9.79 -17.53
CA ARG A 6 -8.17 9.85 -16.42
C ARG A 6 -6.82 9.40 -16.96
N SER A 7 -5.99 10.37 -17.33
CA SER A 7 -4.58 10.11 -17.58
C SER A 7 -3.92 9.68 -16.26
N ASN A 8 -3.24 8.53 -16.29
CA ASN A 8 -2.29 8.12 -15.27
C ASN A 8 -0.98 8.88 -15.56
N PRO A 9 -0.73 10.05 -14.96
CA PRO A 9 0.24 11.01 -15.48
C PRO A 9 1.69 10.50 -15.38
N GLU A 10 1.97 9.56 -14.47
CA GLU A 10 3.29 8.95 -14.29
C GLU A 10 3.32 7.46 -14.62
N GLY A 11 2.24 6.86 -15.13
CA GLY A 11 2.15 5.42 -15.39
C GLY A 11 2.04 4.56 -14.12
N VAL A 12 1.72 5.14 -12.95
CA VAL A 12 1.63 4.44 -11.66
C VAL A 12 0.18 4.34 -11.17
N ASP A 13 -0.31 3.13 -10.90
CA ASP A 13 -1.60 2.96 -10.22
C ASP A 13 -1.50 3.36 -8.74
N TYR A 14 -1.86 4.61 -8.46
CA TYR A 14 -1.90 5.15 -7.10
C TYR A 14 -2.91 4.42 -6.20
N GLY A 15 -3.99 3.87 -6.75
CA GLY A 15 -4.98 3.06 -6.01
C GLY A 15 -4.36 1.77 -5.50
N TRP A 16 -3.63 1.06 -6.37
CA TRP A 16 -2.87 -0.13 -6.01
C TRP A 16 -1.74 0.18 -5.02
N VAL A 17 -1.00 1.29 -5.21
CA VAL A 17 0.06 1.71 -4.29
C VAL A 17 -0.49 1.97 -2.89
N MET A 18 -1.63 2.65 -2.78
CA MET A 18 -2.28 2.91 -1.49
C MET A 18 -2.73 1.62 -0.81
N GLN A 19 -3.43 0.74 -1.53
CA GLN A 19 -3.90 -0.54 -0.98
C GLN A 19 -2.73 -1.43 -0.55
N THR A 20 -1.72 -1.58 -1.40
CA THR A 20 -0.53 -2.38 -1.10
C THR A 20 0.21 -1.84 0.11
N THR A 21 0.41 -0.51 0.19
CA THR A 21 1.07 0.10 1.35
C THR A 21 0.28 -0.16 2.65
N PHE A 22 -1.05 -0.06 2.60
CA PHE A 22 -1.92 -0.36 3.75
C PHE A 22 -1.80 -1.83 4.18
N VAL A 23 -1.91 -2.76 3.23
CA VAL A 23 -1.81 -4.20 3.52
C VAL A 23 -0.42 -4.56 4.05
N VAL A 24 0.65 -4.07 3.44
CA VAL A 24 2.03 -4.36 3.86
C VAL A 24 2.32 -3.81 5.26
N THR A 25 1.86 -2.61 5.58
CA THR A 25 2.07 -2.03 6.92
C THR A 25 1.35 -2.80 8.02
N ILE A 26 0.20 -3.41 7.73
CA ILE A 26 -0.49 -4.29 8.68
C ILE A 26 0.22 -5.65 8.79
N LEU A 27 0.40 -6.34 7.66
CA LEU A 27 0.88 -7.72 7.64
C LEU A 27 2.38 -7.86 7.95
N VAL A 28 3.17 -6.81 7.69
CA VAL A 28 4.61 -6.82 7.88
C VAL A 28 5.03 -5.78 8.92
N GLY A 29 4.49 -4.57 8.84
CA GLY A 29 4.87 -3.50 9.75
C GLY A 29 4.52 -3.77 11.21
N ALA A 30 3.28 -4.18 11.50
CA ALA A 30 2.88 -4.50 12.87
C ALA A 30 3.68 -5.68 13.47
N PRO A 31 3.91 -6.80 12.75
CA PRO A 31 4.80 -7.86 13.21
C PRO A 31 6.25 -7.40 13.45
N ILE A 32 6.82 -6.55 12.59
CA ILE A 32 8.16 -5.99 12.80
C ILE A 32 8.22 -5.20 14.12
N VAL A 33 7.24 -4.31 14.36
CA VAL A 33 7.17 -3.54 15.61
C VAL A 33 7.08 -4.49 16.82
N ALA A 34 6.24 -5.52 16.74
CA ALA A 34 6.07 -6.51 17.80
C ALA A 34 7.36 -7.28 18.10
N VAL A 35 8.03 -7.81 17.07
CA VAL A 35 9.29 -8.54 17.21
C VAL A 35 10.38 -7.64 17.78
N LEU A 36 10.56 -6.42 17.26
CA LEU A 36 11.58 -5.51 17.76
C LEU A 36 11.32 -5.08 19.21
N SER A 37 10.05 -5.04 19.64
CA SER A 37 9.70 -4.70 21.03
C SER A 37 10.21 -5.72 22.05
N THR A 38 10.49 -6.97 21.65
CA THR A 38 11.01 -8.00 22.57
C THR A 38 12.47 -7.76 22.96
N GLY A 39 13.21 -6.94 22.21
CA GLY A 39 14.62 -6.62 22.47
C GLY A 39 14.84 -5.39 23.36
N VAL A 40 13.77 -4.68 23.75
CA VAL A 40 13.87 -3.43 24.50
C VAL A 40 12.94 -3.44 25.72
N THR A 41 13.39 -2.87 26.83
CA THR A 41 12.55 -2.72 28.03
C THR A 41 11.61 -1.53 27.86
N LEU A 42 10.30 -1.80 27.77
CA LEU A 42 9.25 -0.78 27.60
C LEU A 42 8.30 -0.79 28.83
N PRO A 43 8.76 -0.27 29.99
CA PRO A 43 8.02 -0.36 31.24
C PRO A 43 6.79 0.55 31.27
N THR A 44 6.82 1.68 30.56
CA THR A 44 5.73 2.67 30.55
C THR A 44 4.93 2.62 29.25
N TRP A 45 3.69 3.09 29.31
CA TRP A 45 2.84 3.26 28.12
C TRP A 45 3.46 4.24 27.12
N GLU A 46 3.99 5.38 27.60
CA GLU A 46 4.65 6.38 26.78
C GLU A 46 5.86 5.82 26.02
N ALA A 47 6.67 4.96 26.67
CA ALA A 47 7.78 4.30 26.02
C ALA A 47 7.30 3.37 24.89
N ARG A 48 6.22 2.62 25.09
CA ARG A 48 5.63 1.73 24.08
C ARG A 48 5.14 2.52 22.86
N VAL A 49 4.42 3.62 23.08
CA VAL A 49 3.92 4.49 22.00
C VAL A 49 5.08 5.13 21.24
N SER A 50 6.04 5.73 21.96
CA SER A 50 7.21 6.37 21.34
C SER A 50 8.02 5.38 20.51
N PHE A 51 8.21 4.17 21.01
CA PHE A 51 8.87 3.09 20.29
C PHE A 51 8.09 2.71 19.01
N ALA A 52 6.79 2.42 19.14
CA ALA A 52 5.95 2.01 18.03
C ALA A 52 5.90 3.07 16.92
N VAL A 53 5.78 4.35 17.27
CA VAL A 53 5.75 5.47 16.31
C VAL A 53 7.09 5.59 15.57
N ARG A 54 8.22 5.52 16.28
CA ARG A 54 9.55 5.65 15.64
C ARG A 54 9.84 4.49 14.68
N VAL A 55 9.61 3.26 15.13
CA VAL A 55 9.80 2.07 14.29
C VAL A 55 8.80 2.08 13.13
N GLY A 56 7.53 2.37 13.42
CA GLY A 56 6.46 2.45 12.44
C GLY A 56 6.74 3.50 11.36
N ALA A 57 7.27 4.67 11.72
CA ALA A 57 7.63 5.71 10.77
C ALA A 57 8.72 5.24 9.77
N ILE A 58 9.75 4.54 10.26
CA ILE A 58 10.81 3.99 9.41
C ILE A 58 10.23 2.95 8.45
N VAL A 59 9.45 1.99 8.97
CA VAL A 59 8.84 0.93 8.17
C VAL A 59 7.88 1.52 7.13
N TRP A 60 7.04 2.47 7.52
CA TRP A 60 6.10 3.14 6.64
C TRP A 60 6.81 3.86 5.51
N PHE A 61 7.86 4.62 5.81
CA PHE A 61 8.63 5.33 4.79
C PHE A 61 9.29 4.37 3.79
N LEU A 62 9.95 3.32 4.28
CA LEU A 62 10.57 2.31 3.42
C LEU A 62 9.53 1.58 2.56
N THR A 63 8.37 1.28 3.12
CA THR A 63 7.28 0.62 2.41
C THR A 63 6.72 1.53 1.32
N ALA A 64 6.40 2.79 1.64
CA ALA A 64 5.84 3.73 0.68
C ALA A 64 6.78 3.98 -0.51
N VAL A 65 8.07 4.22 -0.22
CA VAL A 65 9.09 4.41 -1.26
C VAL A 65 9.28 3.12 -2.07
N GLY A 66 9.35 1.97 -1.41
CA GLY A 66 9.54 0.67 -2.06
C GLY A 66 8.37 0.29 -2.98
N VAL A 67 7.14 0.43 -2.51
CA VAL A 67 5.92 0.13 -3.29
C VAL A 67 5.78 1.09 -4.46
N PHE A 68 6.02 2.39 -4.27
CA PHE A 68 5.99 3.37 -5.36
C PHE A 68 7.06 3.08 -6.42
N ALA A 69 8.30 2.81 -5.99
CA ALA A 69 9.39 2.46 -6.89
C ALA A 69 9.13 1.14 -7.62
N TYR A 70 8.51 0.16 -6.97
CA TYR A 70 8.09 -1.09 -7.57
C TYR A 70 7.01 -0.87 -8.62
N ALA A 71 5.93 -0.17 -8.28
CA ALA A 71 4.84 0.14 -9.21
C ALA A 71 5.36 0.85 -10.46
N LYS A 72 6.22 1.86 -10.28
CA LYS A 72 6.86 2.60 -11.37
C LYS A 72 7.78 1.73 -12.24
N ARG A 73 8.34 0.65 -11.70
CA ARG A 73 9.27 -0.23 -12.42
C ARG A 73 8.55 -1.35 -13.19
N THR A 74 7.40 -1.81 -12.70
CA THR A 74 6.77 -3.04 -13.19
C THR A 74 5.36 -2.83 -13.75
N ASP A 75 4.89 -1.58 -13.88
CA ASP A 75 3.51 -1.23 -14.24
C ASP A 75 2.48 -2.01 -13.39
N ALA A 76 2.79 -2.20 -12.10
CA ALA A 76 1.90 -2.92 -11.20
C ALA A 76 0.59 -2.14 -11.01
N GLY A 77 -0.53 -2.76 -11.36
CA GLY A 77 -1.87 -2.15 -11.29
C GLY A 77 -2.67 -2.20 -12.59
N ASP A 78 -2.03 -2.53 -13.73
CA ASP A 78 -2.69 -2.71 -15.04
C ASP A 78 -3.69 -3.89 -15.10
N GLY A 79 -3.73 -4.73 -14.06
CA GLY A 79 -4.55 -5.96 -14.03
C GLY A 79 -6.00 -5.80 -13.55
N GLY A 80 -6.53 -4.57 -13.46
CA GLY A 80 -7.96 -4.38 -13.21
C GLY A 80 -8.72 -4.60 -14.52
N ALA A 81 -9.42 -5.73 -14.65
CA ALA A 81 -10.30 -5.98 -15.79
C ALA A 81 -11.12 -4.70 -16.09
N ASP A 82 -11.06 -4.25 -17.34
CA ASP A 82 -11.87 -3.13 -17.79
C ASP A 82 -13.33 -3.47 -17.44
N PRO A 83 -14.04 -2.63 -16.67
CA PRO A 83 -15.45 -2.89 -16.34
C PRO A 83 -16.31 -3.04 -17.61
N ASP A 84 -15.86 -2.45 -18.71
CA ASP A 84 -16.46 -2.56 -20.04
C ASP A 84 -16.40 -4.01 -20.59
N GLU A 85 -15.38 -4.80 -20.25
CA GLU A 85 -15.23 -6.21 -20.68
C GLU A 85 -16.20 -7.15 -19.94
N VAL A 86 -16.63 -6.76 -18.73
CA VAL A 86 -17.61 -7.51 -17.92
C VAL A 86 -19.05 -7.22 -18.36
N GLU A 87 -19.34 -5.99 -18.81
CA GLU A 87 -20.67 -5.58 -19.28
C GLU A 87 -20.99 -6.19 -20.67
N LEU A 88 -19.99 -6.27 -21.56
CA LEU A 88 -20.10 -6.91 -22.89
C LEU A 88 -20.44 -8.41 -22.84
N GLY A 89 -20.13 -9.10 -21.74
CA GLY A 89 -20.46 -10.52 -21.55
C GLY A 89 -21.86 -10.77 -20.95
N ALA A 90 -22.49 -9.76 -20.36
CA ALA A 90 -23.78 -9.89 -19.69
C ALA A 90 -24.99 -9.66 -20.62
N ASP A 91 -24.80 -8.88 -21.69
CA ASP A 91 -25.85 -8.53 -22.66
C ASP A 91 -25.88 -9.43 -23.91
N GLY A 92 -25.08 -10.51 -23.91
CA GLY A 92 -24.81 -11.35 -25.09
C GLY A 92 -25.58 -12.67 -25.20
N ASP A 93 -26.60 -12.93 -24.38
CA ASP A 93 -27.44 -14.15 -24.42
C ASP A 93 -28.94 -13.82 -24.49
#